data_AF-A0AAP5IC82-F1
#
_entry.id   AF-A0AAP5IC82-F1
#
_cell.length_a   1.000
_cell.length_b   1.000
_cell.length_c   1.000
_cell.angle_alpha   90.00
_cell.angle_beta   90.00
_cell.angle_gamma   90.00
#
_symmetry.space_group_name_H-M   'P 1'
#
loop_
_entity.id
_entity.type
_entity.pdbx_description
1 polymer ?
#
loop_
_entity_poly.entity_id
_entity_poly.type
_entity_poly.pdbx_seq_one_letter_code
_entity_poly.pdbx_strand_id
1 'polypeptide(L)'
;MQSRKLRSNVGKDGILHLDIPIGVTDKEIEVMVIYQPVEPPTQAKTPEELGWPAGFFEQTAGSLQDDPIVRYPQGEYEQREPLE
;
A
#
# COMPACT_ATOMS: atom_id res chain seq x y z
N MET A 1 26.85 1.56 -9.04
CA MET A 1 25.92 1.81 -7.92
C MET A 1 25.26 0.50 -7.54
N GLN A 2 25.55 -0.05 -6.36
CA GLN A 2 24.87 -1.26 -5.85
C GLN A 2 23.93 -0.86 -4.72
N SER A 3 22.67 -1.31 -4.76
CA SER A 3 21.70 -1.06 -3.69
C SER A 3 21.43 -2.34 -2.89
N ARG A 4 21.22 -2.18 -1.58
CA ARG A 4 20.85 -3.24 -0.64
C ARG A 4 19.73 -2.71 0.26
N LYS A 5 18.64 -3.47 0.38
CA LYS A 5 17.50 -3.11 1.25
C LYS A 5 17.74 -3.69 2.64
N LEU A 6 17.81 -2.83 3.65
CA LEU A 6 17.99 -3.19 5.06
C LEU A 6 16.77 -2.69 5.85
N ARG A 7 16.27 -3.50 6.77
CA ARG A 7 15.23 -3.09 7.73
C ARG A 7 15.83 -3.22 9.12
N SER A 8 15.95 -2.10 9.82
CA SER A 8 16.46 -2.04 11.18
C SER A 8 15.60 -1.06 11.98
N ASN A 9 15.46 -1.32 13.28
CA ASN A 9 14.73 -0.43 14.18
C ASN A 9 15.71 0.58 14.78
N VAL A 10 15.32 1.85 14.81
CA VAL A 10 16.09 2.89 15.48
C VAL A 10 15.91 2.73 16.98
N GLY A 11 17.02 2.74 17.73
CA GLY A 11 17.03 2.63 19.17
C GLY A 11 16.42 3.85 19.86
N LYS A 12 16.27 3.79 21.18
CA LYS A 12 15.80 4.93 21.99
C LYS A 12 16.76 6.12 21.99
N ASP A 13 17.98 5.91 21.53
CA ASP A 13 19.03 6.90 21.31
C ASP A 13 18.87 7.69 20.01
N GLY A 14 17.98 7.25 19.11
CA GLY A 14 17.77 7.89 17.81
C GLY A 14 18.83 7.53 16.76
N ILE A 15 19.67 6.53 17.01
CA ILE A 15 20.77 6.14 16.11
C ILE A 15 20.39 4.89 15.31
N LEU A 16 20.55 4.96 13.98
CA LEU A 16 20.39 3.83 13.07
C LEU A 16 21.74 3.15 12.85
N HIS A 17 21.93 1.97 13.44
CA HIS A 17 23.12 1.14 13.19
C HIS A 17 22.97 0.35 11.88
N LEU A 18 23.92 0.53 10.96
CA LEU A 18 23.97 -0.16 9.67
C LEU A 18 25.29 -0.93 9.52
N ASP A 19 25.22 -2.25 9.59
CA ASP A 19 26.35 -3.13 9.27
C ASP A 19 26.27 -3.52 7.79
N ILE A 20 27.13 -2.92 6.96
CA ILE A 20 27.17 -3.15 5.51
C ILE A 20 28.41 -3.97 5.17
N PRO A 21 28.31 -5.29 4.96
CA PRO A 21 29.45 -6.10 4.53
C PRO A 21 29.77 -5.76 3.07
N ILE A 22 30.82 -4.96 2.87
CA ILE A 22 31.26 -4.52 1.55
C ILE A 22 32.35 -5.41 0.94
N GLY A 23 33.03 -6.25 1.74
CA GLY A 23 34.03 -7.20 1.25
C GLY A 23 35.27 -6.56 0.62
N VAL A 24 35.52 -5.27 0.87
CA VAL A 24 36.67 -4.52 0.36
C VAL A 24 37.58 -4.17 1.54
N THR A 25 38.89 -4.38 1.36
CA THR A 25 39.93 -3.96 2.30
C THR A 25 40.88 -2.98 1.60
N ASP A 26 41.47 -2.06 2.37
CA ASP A 26 42.49 -1.10 1.91
C ASP A 26 42.10 -0.22 0.72
N LYS A 27 40.84 0.23 0.69
CA LYS A 27 40.35 1.21 -0.31
C LYS A 27 39.46 2.26 0.32
N GLU A 28 39.56 3.48 -0.19
CA GLU A 28 38.64 4.57 0.13
C GLU A 28 37.32 4.37 -0.62
N ILE A 29 36.20 4.55 0.09
CA ILE A 29 34.86 4.33 -0.45
C ILE A 29 33.97 5.48 -0.03
N GLU A 30 33.35 6.14 -1.01
CA GLU A 30 32.29 7.12 -0.79
C GLU A 30 30.95 6.39 -0.64
N VAL A 31 30.19 6.73 0.41
CA VAL A 31 28.90 6.11 0.73
C VAL A 31 27.81 7.17 0.84
N MET A 32 26.75 7.01 0.05
CA MET A 32 25.54 7.83 0.13
C MET A 32 24.40 7.02 0.74
N VAL A 33 23.82 7.52 1.84
CA VAL A 33 22.74 6.85 2.57
C VAL A 33 21.43 7.59 2.33
N ILE A 34 20.40 6.87 1.87
CA ILE A 34 19.04 7.37 1.71
C ILE A 34 18.14 6.50 2.59
N TYR A 35 17.37 7.13 3.47
CA TYR A 35 16.42 6.42 4.35
C TYR A 35 15.02 7.00 4.23
N GLN A 36 14.03 6.14 4.43
CA GLN A 36 12.61 6.51 4.49
C GLN A 36 12.02 5.92 5.78
N PRO A 37 11.31 6.71 6.60
CA PRO A 37 10.56 6.18 7.72
C PRO A 37 9.59 5.11 7.23
N VAL A 38 9.60 3.95 7.89
CA VAL A 38 8.57 2.94 7.65
C VAL A 38 7.46 3.24 8.64
N GLU A 39 6.38 3.84 8.16
CA GLU A 39 5.17 3.94 8.97
C GLU A 39 4.75 2.52 9.37
N PRO A 40 4.37 2.29 10.64
CA PRO A 40 3.77 1.01 11.00
C PRO A 40 2.61 0.78 10.03
N PRO A 41 2.41 -0.46 9.55
CA PRO A 41 1.23 -0.74 8.74
C PRO A 41 0.03 -0.21 9.52
N THR A 42 -0.64 0.80 8.97
CA THR A 42 -1.84 1.35 9.55
C THR A 42 -2.74 0.16 9.77
N GLN A 43 -3.06 -0.12 11.03
CA GLN A 43 -3.93 -1.23 11.38
C GLN A 43 -5.18 -1.05 10.53
N ALA A 44 -5.45 -2.02 9.65
CA ALA A 44 -6.56 -1.92 8.73
C ALA A 44 -7.81 -1.72 9.57
N LYS A 45 -8.51 -0.61 9.33
CA LYS A 45 -9.76 -0.31 10.02
C LYS A 45 -10.74 -1.44 9.73
N THR A 46 -11.43 -1.88 10.77
CA THR A 46 -12.58 -2.77 10.66
C THR A 46 -13.69 -2.10 9.83
N PRO A 47 -14.56 -2.87 9.17
CA PRO A 47 -15.77 -2.35 8.53
C PRO A 47 -16.58 -1.40 9.42
N GLU A 48 -16.71 -1.71 10.70
CA GLU A 48 -17.45 -0.92 11.68
C GLU A 48 -16.78 0.44 11.93
N GLU A 49 -15.44 0.47 12.01
CA GLU A 49 -14.66 1.72 12.08
C GLU A 49 -14.73 2.56 10.79
N LEU A 50 -15.14 1.94 9.68
CA LEU A 50 -15.41 2.60 8.40
C LEU A 50 -16.89 3.01 8.24
N GLY A 51 -17.72 2.79 9.26
CA GLY A 51 -19.12 3.21 9.30
C GLY A 51 -20.11 2.16 8.77
N TRP A 52 -19.67 0.94 8.50
CA TRP A 52 -20.58 -0.14 8.11
C TRP A 52 -21.31 -0.72 9.33
N PRO A 53 -22.57 -1.16 9.18
CA PRO A 53 -23.24 -1.95 10.21
C PRO A 53 -22.47 -3.24 10.51
N ALA A 54 -22.58 -3.71 11.76
CA ALA A 54 -21.93 -4.95 12.18
C ALA A 54 -22.37 -6.14 11.32
N GLY A 55 -21.40 -6.86 10.75
CA GLY A 55 -21.65 -8.04 9.91
C GLY A 55 -22.27 -7.73 8.54
N PHE A 56 -22.23 -6.48 8.07
CA PHE A 56 -22.85 -6.06 6.81
C PHE A 56 -22.35 -6.89 5.61
N PHE A 57 -21.04 -7.14 5.53
CA PHE A 57 -20.46 -7.86 4.40
C PHE A 57 -20.82 -9.35 4.43
N GLU A 58 -20.82 -9.96 5.61
CA GLU A 58 -21.19 -11.37 5.82
C GLU A 58 -22.66 -11.63 5.48
N GLN A 59 -23.54 -10.66 5.74
CA GLN A 59 -24.97 -10.77 5.47
C GLN A 59 -25.35 -10.38 4.04
N THR A 60 -24.59 -9.50 3.40
CA THR A 60 -24.95 -8.92 2.09
C THR A 60 -24.22 -9.60 0.93
N ALA A 61 -22.99 -10.08 1.15
CA ALA A 61 -22.23 -10.75 0.09
C ALA A 61 -22.95 -12.03 -0.34
N GLY A 62 -23.36 -12.08 -1.62
CA GLY A 62 -24.06 -13.24 -2.18
C GLY A 62 -25.56 -13.33 -1.87
N SER A 63 -26.16 -12.32 -1.22
CA SER A 63 -27.60 -12.31 -0.91
C SER A 63 -28.51 -12.34 -2.15
N LEU A 64 -27.96 -12.03 -3.33
CA LEU A 64 -28.64 -12.07 -4.63
C LEU A 64 -28.15 -13.21 -5.53
N GLN A 65 -27.51 -14.24 -4.95
CA GLN A 65 -27.03 -15.39 -5.73
C GLN A 65 -28.16 -16.17 -6.40
N ASP A 66 -29.32 -16.27 -5.74
CA ASP A 66 -30.47 -17.02 -6.23
C ASP A 66 -31.35 -16.21 -7.22
N ASP A 67 -31.20 -14.88 -7.24
CA ASP A 67 -31.83 -13.98 -8.19
C ASP A 67 -30.83 -12.90 -8.66
N PRO A 68 -29.93 -13.24 -9.59
CA PRO A 68 -28.88 -12.33 -10.03
C PRO A 68 -29.44 -11.10 -10.75
N ILE A 69 -28.92 -9.93 -10.41
CA ILE A 69 -29.30 -8.68 -11.07
C ILE A 69 -28.95 -8.74 -12.56
N VAL A 70 -29.95 -8.53 -13.42
CA VAL A 70 -29.76 -8.42 -14.86
C VAL A 70 -29.29 -7.01 -15.20
N ARG A 71 -28.15 -6.90 -15.88
CA ARG A 71 -27.70 -5.63 -16.47
C ARG A 71 -28.41 -5.41 -17.81
N TYR A 72 -29.35 -4.48 -17.85
CA TYR A 72 -30.03 -4.07 -19.08
C TYR A 72 -29.10 -3.29 -20.04
N PRO A 73 -29.42 -3.22 -21.34
CA PRO A 73 -28.71 -2.37 -22.30
C PRO A 73 -28.64 -0.92 -21.82
N GLN A 74 -27.45 -0.30 -21.87
CA GLN A 74 -27.21 1.05 -21.35
C GLN A 74 -27.52 2.17 -22.35
N GLY A 75 -27.96 1.82 -23.57
CA GLY A 75 -28.20 2.77 -24.64
C GLY A 75 -26.91 3.32 -25.26
N GLU A 76 -27.06 4.30 -26.15
CA GLU A 76 -25.96 5.03 -26.75
C GLU A 76 -25.53 6.19 -25.85
N TYR A 77 -24.24 6.53 -25.88
CA TYR A 77 -23.73 7.72 -25.21
C TYR A 77 -24.23 9.01 -25.88
N GLU A 78 -24.24 10.11 -25.12
CA GLU A 78 -24.45 11.44 -25.69
C GLU A 78 -23.32 11.79 -26.67
N GLN A 79 -23.69 12.39 -27.80
CA GLN A 79 -22.71 13.00 -28.71
C GLN A 79 -22.34 14.37 -28.14
N ARG A 80 -21.07 14.54 -27.75
CA ARG A 80 -20.54 15.82 -27.27
C ARG A 80 -19.83 16.53 -28.41
N GLU A 81 -19.95 17.86 -28.43
CA GLU A 81 -19.17 18.70 -29.33
C GLU A 81 -17.66 18.50 -29.11
N PRO A 82 -16.84 18.58 -30.17
CA PRO A 82 -15.38 18.54 -30.04
C PRO A 82 -14.88 19.71 -29.20
N LEU A 83 -13.78 19.49 -28.47
CA LEU A 83 -13.09 20.56 -27.75
C LEU A 83 -12.32 21.42 -28.77
N GLU A 84 -12.48 22.75 -28.69
CA GLU A 84 -11.68 23.74 -29.43
C GLU A 84 -10.30 23.96 -28.79
#